data_AF-W4K8J1-F1
#
_entry.id   AF-W4K8J1-F1
#
_cell.length_a   1.000
_cell.length_b   1.000
_cell.length_c   1.000
_cell.angle_alpha   90.00
_cell.angle_beta   90.00
_cell.angle_gamma   90.00
#
_symmetry.space_group_name_H-M   'P 1'
#
loop_
_entity.id
_entity.type
_entity.pdbx_description
1 polymer ?
#
loop_
_entity_poly.entity_id
_entity_poly.type
_entity_poly.pdbx_seq_one_letter_code
_entity_poly.pdbx_strand_id
1 'polypeptide(L)'
;MLQPRSLTRYLHAIFSKANVTDSIYDSHKQGLVDILKCAPTKAAVAAALASWSSIDFEAEVMKRNLCAVAVRSFEEADRHPHARQTVNNESVYVRKIGDAPRRILSGTEFARALDGIRVLDLTRVLAGPVCGRTLAAHGADTLLVTSPNLPSLPLLDMDTSRGKRTTQLDLRDPKDKETLQSLVKDADVFLQAYRPGGLQGLGFGPEEVAKARPGIVYGTLSAYGFSGALKDAKGFDSLLQAIGGMNVAEAQAYKDYVLANGGNVNDFPPHRSLPMQALDHATGYLLAFGIISALCRTITEGGSYEVHVSLGATLHWVRSLGYLSPEEAYKNGEPLPPRGVPLDTEVAGFSTKIEQAVPDAGVQSGPVYHNITAIRHAAVMSKTKVCIGEAPMRLDAHLPVWLKRP
;
A
#
# COMPACT_ATOMS: atom_id res chain seq x y z
N MET A 1 -39.21 4.70 20.82
CA MET A 1 -38.75 5.26 19.53
C MET A 1 -37.40 5.93 19.76
N LEU A 2 -36.31 5.21 19.56
CA LEU A 2 -34.96 5.80 19.54
C LEU A 2 -34.73 6.40 18.16
N GLN A 3 -34.46 7.70 18.08
CA GLN A 3 -34.14 8.35 16.81
C GLN A 3 -32.87 7.73 16.20
N PRO A 4 -32.81 7.52 14.87
CA PRO A 4 -31.61 7.06 14.21
C PRO A 4 -30.53 8.13 14.35
N ARG A 5 -29.44 7.83 15.07
CA ARG A 5 -28.25 8.67 15.08
C ARG A 5 -27.67 8.63 13.66
N SER A 6 -27.69 9.76 12.95
CA SER A 6 -27.22 9.87 11.56
C SER A 6 -25.75 9.45 11.43
N LEU A 7 -25.41 8.68 10.38
CA LEU A 7 -24.05 8.24 10.04
C LEU A 7 -23.04 9.40 9.87
N THR A 8 -23.52 10.63 9.74
CA THR A 8 -22.79 11.91 9.57
C THR A 8 -21.81 12.29 10.69
N ARG A 9 -21.55 11.42 11.67
CA ARG A 9 -20.67 11.70 12.82
C ARG A 9 -19.35 10.91 12.83
N TYR A 10 -19.10 10.03 11.87
CA TYR A 10 -17.89 9.20 11.88
C TYR A 10 -16.85 9.65 10.85
N LEU A 11 -15.69 10.04 11.35
CA LEU A 11 -14.50 10.40 10.56
C LEU A 11 -13.48 9.27 10.66
N HIS A 12 -12.97 8.84 9.50
CA HIS A 12 -11.78 8.01 9.42
C HIS A 12 -10.62 8.88 8.96
N ALA A 13 -9.77 9.23 9.91
CA ALA A 13 -8.45 9.74 9.63
C ALA A 13 -7.45 8.61 9.88
N ILE A 14 -6.24 8.75 9.32
CA ILE A 14 -5.11 7.80 9.43
C ILE A 14 -4.85 7.29 10.88
N PHE A 15 -5.38 7.97 11.89
CA PHE A 15 -5.24 7.75 13.33
C PHE A 15 -6.20 6.71 13.96
N SER A 16 -7.02 6.00 13.19
CA SER A 16 -8.13 5.21 13.77
C SER A 16 -7.75 3.86 14.41
N LYS A 17 -6.47 3.43 14.41
CA LYS A 17 -6.07 2.15 15.05
C LYS A 17 -5.03 2.22 16.16
N ALA A 18 -4.25 3.27 16.29
CA ALA A 18 -3.43 3.52 17.47
C ALA A 18 -2.99 4.98 17.38
N ASN A 19 -3.28 5.75 18.42
CA ASN A 19 -2.86 7.13 18.66
C ASN A 19 -2.88 8.16 17.51
N VAL A 20 -3.25 9.39 17.87
CA VAL A 20 -2.96 10.59 17.05
C VAL A 20 -1.44 10.73 16.76
N THR A 21 -0.60 9.94 17.43
CA THR A 21 0.86 9.95 17.31
C THR A 21 1.44 9.14 16.15
N ASP A 22 0.69 8.23 15.52
CA ASP A 22 1.30 7.17 14.68
C ASP A 22 1.19 7.44 13.17
N SER A 23 0.99 8.70 12.77
CA SER A 23 1.10 9.05 11.36
C SER A 23 2.56 8.93 10.92
N ILE A 24 2.80 8.15 9.87
CA ILE A 24 4.10 8.05 9.20
C ILE A 24 4.56 9.39 8.56
N TYR A 25 3.68 10.41 8.54
CA TYR A 25 3.99 11.74 8.05
C TYR A 25 3.63 12.80 9.11
N ASP A 26 4.63 13.34 9.79
CA ASP A 26 4.44 14.37 10.83
C ASP A 26 3.68 15.60 10.31
N SER A 27 3.88 15.96 9.04
CA SER A 27 3.15 17.07 8.39
C SER A 27 1.63 16.84 8.32
N HIS A 28 1.19 15.59 8.14
CA HIS A 28 -0.23 15.26 8.13
C HIS A 28 -0.84 15.36 9.53
N LYS A 29 -0.13 14.86 10.54
CA LYS A 29 -0.53 14.98 11.94
C LYS A 29 -0.65 16.44 12.36
N GLN A 30 0.39 17.24 12.10
CA GLN A 30 0.40 18.65 12.45
C GLN A 30 -0.74 19.41 11.76
N GLY A 31 -0.93 19.18 10.46
CA GLY A 31 -1.98 19.86 9.70
C GLY A 31 -3.40 19.59 10.23
N LEU A 32 -3.70 18.38 10.71
CA LEU A 32 -4.99 18.09 11.35
C LEU A 32 -5.15 18.77 12.70
N VAL A 33 -4.08 18.77 13.51
CA VAL A 33 -4.04 19.45 14.80
C VAL A 33 -4.26 20.96 14.60
N ASP A 34 -3.70 21.55 13.55
CA ASP A 34 -3.87 22.96 13.21
C ASP A 34 -5.31 23.30 12.78
N ILE A 35 -6.00 22.38 12.09
CA ILE A 35 -7.44 22.53 11.77
C ILE A 35 -8.27 22.46 13.06
N LEU A 36 -7.99 21.47 13.91
CA LEU A 36 -8.76 21.18 15.11
C LEU A 36 -8.46 22.13 16.28
N LYS A 37 -7.31 22.83 16.25
CA LYS A 37 -6.82 23.73 17.30
C LYS A 37 -6.80 23.07 18.67
N CYS A 38 -6.31 21.82 18.74
CA CYS A 38 -6.31 21.01 19.96
C CYS A 38 -4.91 20.47 20.30
N ALA A 39 -4.75 19.81 21.44
CA ALA A 39 -3.53 19.06 21.72
C ALA A 39 -3.43 17.82 20.81
N PRO A 40 -2.22 17.34 20.45
CA PRO A 40 -2.02 16.15 19.61
C PRO A 40 -2.24 14.84 20.37
N THR A 41 -3.30 14.77 21.19
CA THR A 41 -3.67 13.59 21.98
C THR A 41 -4.97 13.00 21.46
N LYS A 42 -5.15 11.69 21.61
CA LYS A 42 -6.37 10.98 21.16
C LYS A 42 -7.64 11.59 21.76
N ALA A 43 -7.61 11.90 23.06
CA ALA A 43 -8.74 12.49 23.77
C ALA A 43 -9.08 13.89 23.26
N ALA A 44 -8.08 14.76 23.10
CA ALA A 44 -8.31 16.14 22.63
C ALA A 44 -8.80 16.18 21.18
N VAL A 45 -8.22 15.36 20.30
CA VAL A 45 -8.69 15.22 18.91
C VAL A 45 -10.12 14.69 18.86
N ALA A 46 -10.46 13.65 19.64
CA ALA A 46 -11.82 13.12 19.67
C ALA A 46 -12.83 14.16 20.16
N ALA A 47 -12.49 14.93 21.20
CA ALA A 47 -13.33 16.01 21.72
C ALA A 47 -13.51 17.14 20.69
N ALA A 48 -12.45 17.55 20.00
CA ALA A 48 -12.52 18.57 18.96
C ALA A 48 -13.40 18.10 17.78
N LEU A 49 -13.16 16.88 17.28
CA LEU A 49 -13.92 16.29 16.18
C LEU A 49 -15.41 16.13 16.48
N ALA A 50 -15.79 15.93 17.74
CA ALA A 50 -17.20 15.82 18.13
C ALA A 50 -18.02 17.10 17.85
N SER A 51 -17.36 18.26 17.69
CA SER A 51 -17.99 19.52 17.29
C SER A 51 -18.09 19.72 15.78
N TRP A 52 -17.52 18.82 14.97
CA TRP A 52 -17.51 18.92 13.52
C TRP A 52 -18.55 18.01 12.86
N SER A 53 -19.10 18.49 11.74
CA SER A 53 -19.69 17.63 10.71
C SER A 53 -18.56 16.84 10.03
N SER A 54 -18.75 15.53 9.83
CA SER A 54 -17.73 14.70 9.18
C SER A 54 -17.44 15.14 7.75
N ILE A 55 -18.47 15.59 7.02
CA ILE A 55 -18.34 16.05 5.64
C ILE A 55 -17.64 17.40 5.57
N ASP A 56 -17.97 18.33 6.45
CA ASP A 56 -17.34 19.66 6.46
C ASP A 56 -15.87 19.58 6.88
N PHE A 57 -15.56 18.69 7.84
CA PHE A 57 -14.18 18.44 8.23
C PHE A 57 -13.38 17.78 7.11
N GLU A 58 -13.93 16.74 6.46
CA GLU A 58 -13.30 16.15 5.26
C GLU A 58 -12.99 17.21 4.21
N ALA A 59 -13.95 18.08 3.89
CA ALA A 59 -13.76 19.14 2.91
C ALA A 59 -12.65 20.12 3.33
N GLU A 60 -12.58 20.52 4.61
CA GLU A 60 -11.51 21.40 5.11
C GLU A 60 -10.13 20.73 5.08
N VAL A 61 -10.05 19.44 5.43
CA VAL A 61 -8.82 18.65 5.34
C VAL A 61 -8.35 18.53 3.89
N MET A 62 -9.26 18.24 2.96
CA MET A 62 -8.94 18.13 1.53
C MET A 62 -8.47 19.46 0.93
N LYS A 63 -9.06 20.61 1.32
CA LYS A 63 -8.58 21.95 0.89
C LYS A 63 -7.12 22.19 1.24
N ARG A 64 -6.63 21.62 2.35
CA ARG A 64 -5.23 21.73 2.79
C ARG A 64 -4.33 20.62 2.25
N ASN A 65 -4.83 19.81 1.30
CA ASN A 65 -4.11 18.67 0.73
C ASN A 65 -3.62 17.67 1.81
N LEU A 66 -4.45 17.46 2.83
CA LEU A 66 -4.25 16.50 3.92
C LEU A 66 -5.13 15.25 3.69
N CYS A 67 -5.09 14.30 4.63
CA CYS A 67 -5.75 13.00 4.49
C CYS A 67 -6.72 12.74 5.65
N ALA A 68 -8.01 12.87 5.38
CA ALA A 68 -9.09 12.34 6.20
C ALA A 68 -10.32 12.18 5.32
N VAL A 69 -11.16 11.19 5.62
CA VAL A 69 -12.44 11.01 4.93
C VAL A 69 -13.56 10.76 5.93
N ALA A 70 -14.77 11.21 5.59
CA ALA A 70 -15.98 10.80 6.25
C ALA A 70 -16.25 9.32 5.93
N VAL A 71 -16.58 8.56 6.96
CA VAL A 71 -17.07 7.18 6.81
C VAL A 71 -18.44 7.25 6.13
N ARG A 72 -18.67 6.37 5.16
CA ARG A 72 -19.91 6.31 4.38
C ARG A 72 -20.47 4.89 4.36
N SER A 73 -21.77 4.72 4.20
CA SER A 73 -22.36 3.45 3.76
C SER A 73 -22.10 3.20 2.27
N PHE A 74 -22.38 2.01 1.75
CA PHE A 74 -22.35 1.79 0.30
C PHE A 74 -23.28 2.73 -0.46
N GLU A 75 -24.49 2.94 0.06
CA GLU A 75 -25.48 3.82 -0.57
C GLU A 75 -25.01 5.29 -0.61
N GLU A 76 -24.34 5.76 0.45
CA GLU A 76 -23.73 7.09 0.50
C GLU A 76 -22.50 7.18 -0.42
N ALA A 77 -21.66 6.14 -0.45
CA ALA A 77 -20.50 6.05 -1.32
C ALA A 77 -20.90 6.09 -2.80
N ASP A 78 -21.93 5.33 -3.19
CA ASP A 78 -22.41 5.25 -4.59
C ASP A 78 -23.07 6.56 -5.06
N ARG A 79 -23.56 7.39 -4.14
CA ARG A 79 -24.03 8.75 -4.44
C ARG A 79 -22.91 9.77 -4.57
N HIS A 80 -21.72 9.47 -4.06
CA HIS A 80 -20.61 10.41 -4.06
C HIS A 80 -20.21 10.80 -5.50
N PRO A 81 -20.03 12.09 -5.82
CA PRO A 81 -19.76 12.52 -7.20
C PRO A 81 -18.55 11.85 -7.83
N HIS A 82 -17.50 11.61 -7.05
CA HIS A 82 -16.31 10.90 -7.53
C HIS A 82 -16.62 9.43 -7.89
N ALA A 83 -17.30 8.68 -7.02
CA ALA A 83 -17.65 7.28 -7.26
C ALA A 83 -18.52 7.12 -8.52
N ARG A 84 -19.48 8.01 -8.74
CA ARG A 84 -20.32 7.99 -9.96
C ARG A 84 -19.53 8.15 -11.25
N GLN A 85 -18.42 8.89 -11.20
CA GLN A 85 -17.55 9.10 -12.37
C GLN A 85 -16.53 7.98 -12.56
N THR A 86 -16.20 7.24 -11.49
CA THR A 86 -15.15 6.22 -11.51
C THR A 86 -15.67 4.78 -11.44
N VAL A 87 -16.98 4.56 -11.26
CA VAL A 87 -17.57 3.23 -11.08
C VAL A 87 -17.28 2.28 -12.25
N ASN A 88 -17.16 2.82 -13.47
CA ASN A 88 -16.86 2.05 -14.68
C ASN A 88 -15.36 2.07 -15.05
N ASN A 89 -14.50 2.61 -14.19
CA ASN A 89 -13.07 2.55 -14.43
C ASN A 89 -12.60 1.08 -14.34
N GLU A 90 -11.84 0.65 -15.33
CA GLU A 90 -11.23 -0.67 -15.33
C GLU A 90 -10.23 -0.78 -14.18
N SER A 91 -10.17 -1.96 -13.54
CA SER A 91 -9.19 -2.24 -12.49
C SER A 91 -7.76 -2.20 -13.04
N VAL A 92 -7.57 -2.51 -14.32
CA VAL A 92 -6.30 -2.41 -15.04
C VAL A 92 -6.57 -1.81 -16.40
N TYR A 93 -6.06 -0.61 -16.63
CA TYR A 93 -6.15 0.06 -17.92
C TYR A 93 -4.76 0.18 -18.55
N VAL A 94 -4.61 -0.18 -19.82
CA VAL A 94 -3.34 -0.12 -20.55
C VAL A 94 -3.48 0.76 -21.78
N ARG A 95 -2.69 1.83 -21.85
CA ARG A 95 -2.65 2.74 -23.01
C ARG A 95 -1.27 2.76 -23.65
N LYS A 96 -1.22 2.96 -24.97
CA LYS A 96 0.05 3.20 -25.68
C LYS A 96 0.45 4.67 -25.49
N ILE A 97 1.72 4.92 -25.17
CA ILE A 97 2.28 6.25 -24.88
C ILE A 97 3.43 6.66 -25.80
N GLY A 98 3.86 5.76 -26.68
CA GLY A 98 4.89 6.05 -27.67
C GLY A 98 5.07 4.90 -28.66
N ASP A 99 5.61 5.22 -29.84
CA ASP A 99 6.02 4.22 -30.82
C ASP A 99 7.44 3.70 -30.51
N ALA A 100 7.63 2.42 -30.75
CA ALA A 100 8.90 1.73 -30.61
C ALA A 100 8.83 0.43 -31.43
N PRO A 101 9.97 -0.09 -31.93
CA PRO A 101 9.99 -1.41 -32.55
C PRO A 101 9.55 -2.48 -31.54
N ARG A 102 9.12 -3.64 -32.06
CA ARG A 102 8.87 -4.82 -31.24
C ARG A 102 10.12 -5.17 -30.44
N ARG A 103 9.92 -5.48 -29.15
CA ARG A 103 10.98 -5.92 -28.27
C ARG A 103 11.49 -7.28 -28.73
N ILE A 104 12.78 -7.36 -29.00
CA ILE A 104 13.47 -8.61 -29.31
C ILE A 104 13.91 -9.23 -28.00
N LEU A 105 13.52 -10.47 -27.76
CA LEU A 105 14.02 -11.26 -26.63
C LEU A 105 15.39 -11.82 -27.02
N SER A 106 16.41 -11.48 -26.24
CA SER A 106 17.78 -11.99 -26.41
C SER A 106 18.13 -12.88 -25.20
N GLY A 107 18.59 -14.10 -25.46
CA GLY A 107 18.86 -15.12 -24.45
C GLY A 107 18.25 -16.46 -24.88
N THR A 108 18.93 -17.57 -24.61
CA THR A 108 18.48 -18.91 -25.06
C THR A 108 17.86 -19.75 -23.95
N GLU A 109 17.97 -19.33 -22.68
CA GLU A 109 17.40 -20.03 -21.53
C GLU A 109 16.88 -19.03 -20.49
N PHE A 110 15.57 -19.02 -20.26
CA PHE A 110 14.92 -18.27 -19.18
C PHE A 110 14.42 -19.28 -18.15
N ALA A 111 14.83 -19.13 -16.89
CA ALA A 111 14.36 -19.97 -15.79
C ALA A 111 13.04 -19.44 -15.20
N ARG A 112 12.77 -18.14 -15.37
CA ARG A 112 11.56 -17.45 -14.87
C ARG A 112 10.99 -16.51 -15.94
N ALA A 113 9.72 -16.15 -15.74
CA ALA A 113 8.94 -15.39 -16.73
C ALA A 113 9.46 -13.97 -17.00
N LEU A 114 10.14 -13.33 -16.05
CA LEU A 114 10.68 -11.97 -16.16
C LEU A 114 12.21 -11.92 -16.11
N ASP A 115 12.88 -13.03 -16.39
CA ASP A 115 14.33 -13.03 -16.52
C ASP A 115 14.79 -12.05 -17.61
N GLY A 116 15.83 -11.27 -17.30
CA GLY A 116 16.36 -10.23 -18.18
C GLY A 116 15.57 -8.91 -18.19
N ILE A 117 14.43 -8.83 -17.48
CA ILE A 117 13.65 -7.59 -17.32
C ILE A 117 14.22 -6.75 -16.19
N ARG A 118 14.46 -5.47 -16.46
CA ARG A 118 14.87 -4.46 -15.45
C ARG A 118 13.71 -3.57 -15.03
N VAL A 119 13.46 -3.50 -13.73
CA VAL A 119 12.35 -2.72 -13.14
C VAL A 119 12.92 -1.64 -12.24
N LEU A 120 12.60 -0.38 -12.55
CA LEU A 120 12.92 0.76 -11.71
C LEU A 120 11.68 1.09 -10.86
N ASP A 121 11.74 0.77 -9.57
CA ASP A 121 10.62 0.88 -8.63
C ASP A 121 10.77 2.15 -7.77
N LEU A 122 9.97 3.18 -8.03
CA LEU A 122 9.93 4.43 -7.26
C LEU A 122 8.70 4.47 -6.33
N THR A 123 8.17 3.32 -5.93
CA THR A 123 6.96 3.25 -5.10
C THR A 123 7.27 3.21 -3.62
N ARG A 124 6.23 3.41 -2.80
CA ARG A 124 6.33 3.46 -1.34
C ARG A 124 5.11 2.84 -0.67
N VAL A 125 5.22 2.64 0.63
CA VAL A 125 4.16 2.18 1.53
C VAL A 125 3.79 0.71 1.32
N LEU A 126 2.89 0.38 0.40
CA LEU A 126 2.40 -1.00 0.28
C LEU A 126 2.05 -1.45 -1.14
N ALA A 127 1.01 -0.88 -1.77
CA ALA A 127 0.51 -1.40 -3.06
C ALA A 127 1.57 -1.42 -4.18
N GLY A 128 2.28 -0.31 -4.36
CA GLY A 128 3.38 -0.24 -5.33
C GLY A 128 4.55 -1.19 -4.98
N PRO A 129 5.04 -1.20 -3.73
CA PRO A 129 6.09 -2.13 -3.33
C PRO A 129 5.69 -3.61 -3.46
N VAL A 130 4.41 -3.96 -3.26
CA VAL A 130 3.85 -5.30 -3.54
C VAL A 130 3.96 -5.64 -5.03
N CYS A 131 3.66 -4.69 -5.93
CA CYS A 131 3.89 -4.86 -7.37
C CYS A 131 5.37 -5.13 -7.66
N GLY A 132 6.28 -4.28 -7.17
CA GLY A 132 7.73 -4.45 -7.36
C GLY A 132 8.24 -5.80 -6.85
N ARG A 133 7.81 -6.22 -5.65
CA ARG A 133 8.13 -7.55 -5.09
C ARG A 133 7.63 -8.69 -5.96
N THR A 134 6.42 -8.56 -6.51
CA THR A 134 5.82 -9.58 -7.38
C THR A 134 6.63 -9.73 -8.66
N LEU A 135 7.03 -8.62 -9.29
CA LEU A 135 7.88 -8.66 -10.48
C LEU A 135 9.26 -9.28 -10.19
N ALA A 136 9.87 -8.93 -9.05
CA ALA A 136 11.13 -9.55 -8.61
C ALA A 136 11.00 -11.06 -8.35
N ALA A 137 9.90 -11.50 -7.74
CA ALA A 137 9.62 -12.93 -7.52
C ALA A 137 9.54 -13.72 -8.84
N HIS A 138 9.10 -13.08 -9.93
CA HIS A 138 9.08 -13.64 -11.28
C HIS A 138 10.39 -13.50 -12.07
N GLY A 139 11.47 -12.98 -11.46
CA GLY A 139 12.81 -12.96 -12.05
C GLY A 139 13.35 -11.59 -12.47
N ALA A 140 12.56 -10.52 -12.35
CA ALA A 140 13.02 -9.20 -12.76
C ALA A 140 14.13 -8.64 -11.85
N ASP A 141 15.17 -8.02 -12.43
CA ASP A 141 16.14 -7.19 -11.70
C ASP A 141 15.44 -5.89 -11.29
N THR A 142 14.94 -5.87 -10.06
CA THR A 142 14.15 -4.77 -9.53
C THR A 142 14.98 -3.90 -8.60
N LEU A 143 15.18 -2.64 -8.97
CA LEU A 143 15.85 -1.63 -8.17
C LEU A 143 14.82 -0.68 -7.57
N LEU A 144 14.60 -0.81 -6.25
CA LEU A 144 13.82 0.11 -5.45
C LEU A 144 14.63 1.39 -5.20
N VAL A 145 14.15 2.51 -5.74
CA VAL A 145 14.74 3.84 -5.56
C VAL A 145 13.87 4.61 -4.58
N THR A 146 14.42 4.93 -3.41
CA THR A 146 13.79 5.83 -2.42
C THR A 146 14.56 7.16 -2.35
N SER A 147 14.27 8.02 -1.38
CA SER A 147 15.03 9.25 -1.14
C SER A 147 15.44 9.31 0.33
N PRO A 148 16.62 9.85 0.66
CA PRO A 148 17.05 10.01 2.05
C PRO A 148 16.14 10.95 2.85
N ASN A 149 15.34 11.77 2.17
CA ASN A 149 14.40 12.73 2.78
C ASN A 149 12.98 12.16 2.98
N LEU A 150 12.78 10.87 2.73
CA LEU A 150 11.48 10.23 2.88
C LEU A 150 11.53 9.25 4.06
N PRO A 151 10.45 9.15 4.87
CA PRO A 151 10.45 8.25 6.01
C PRO A 151 10.56 6.79 5.57
N SER A 152 11.37 6.02 6.29
CA SER A 152 11.42 4.56 6.19
C SER A 152 10.24 3.93 6.95
N LEU A 153 9.84 2.74 6.52
CA LEU A 153 8.76 1.95 7.12
C LEU A 153 9.27 0.53 7.38
N PRO A 154 10.18 0.32 8.35
CA PRO A 154 11.03 -0.89 8.40
C PRO A 154 10.30 -2.23 8.32
N LEU A 155 9.13 -2.37 8.96
CA LEU A 155 8.34 -3.61 8.89
C LEU A 155 7.75 -3.86 7.49
N LEU A 156 7.27 -2.81 6.83
CA LEU A 156 6.73 -2.90 5.47
C LEU A 156 7.87 -3.01 4.45
N ASP A 157 8.96 -2.25 4.64
CA ASP A 157 10.13 -2.29 3.77
C ASP A 157 10.75 -3.68 3.79
N MET A 158 10.83 -4.34 4.96
CA MET A 158 11.33 -5.71 5.09
C MET A 158 10.46 -6.72 4.32
N ASP A 159 9.13 -6.64 4.42
CA ASP A 159 8.23 -7.54 3.69
C ASP A 159 8.25 -7.28 2.18
N THR A 160 8.14 -6.01 1.80
CA THR A 160 7.92 -5.60 0.41
C THR A 160 9.19 -5.42 -0.40
N SER A 161 10.38 -5.37 0.23
CA SER A 161 11.66 -5.27 -0.48
C SER A 161 12.31 -6.61 -0.81
N ARG A 162 11.70 -7.74 -0.41
CA ARG A 162 12.22 -9.07 -0.71
C ARG A 162 12.43 -9.26 -2.22
N GLY A 163 13.63 -9.68 -2.60
CA GLY A 163 14.01 -9.90 -4.00
C GLY A 163 14.38 -8.62 -4.78
N LYS A 164 14.28 -7.44 -4.16
CA LYS A 164 14.68 -6.16 -4.77
C LYS A 164 16.05 -5.73 -4.28
N ARG A 165 16.78 -5.01 -5.13
CA ARG A 165 17.90 -4.15 -4.72
C ARG A 165 17.35 -2.80 -4.28
N THR A 166 18.03 -2.11 -3.40
CA THR A 166 17.57 -0.87 -2.76
C THR A 166 18.64 0.23 -2.88
N THR A 167 18.23 1.43 -3.25
CA THR A 167 19.09 2.60 -3.31
C THR A 167 18.31 3.87 -2.96
N GLN A 168 19.01 4.95 -2.65
CA GLN A 168 18.42 6.25 -2.38
C GLN A 168 18.98 7.30 -3.33
N LEU A 169 18.09 8.09 -3.94
CA LEU A 169 18.43 9.22 -4.79
C LEU A 169 17.60 10.42 -4.38
N ASP A 170 18.24 11.55 -4.13
CA ASP A 170 17.58 12.83 -3.90
C ASP A 170 17.39 13.56 -5.23
N LEU A 171 16.22 13.47 -5.84
CA LEU A 171 15.95 14.07 -7.15
C LEU A 171 15.95 15.62 -7.17
N ARG A 172 16.20 16.26 -6.02
CA ARG A 172 16.49 17.70 -5.93
C ARG A 172 17.95 18.01 -6.24
N ASP A 173 18.85 17.03 -6.06
CA ASP A 173 20.22 17.10 -6.51
C ASP A 173 20.29 16.78 -8.03
N PRO A 174 20.81 17.70 -8.86
CA PRO A 174 21.01 17.46 -10.28
C PRO A 174 21.79 16.17 -10.60
N LYS A 175 22.75 15.77 -9.77
CA LYS A 175 23.57 14.57 -9.97
C LYS A 175 22.78 13.27 -9.76
N ASP A 176 21.95 13.22 -8.72
CA ASP A 176 21.07 12.08 -8.47
C ASP A 176 19.96 12.00 -9.51
N LYS A 177 19.47 13.15 -9.98
CA LYS A 177 18.56 13.23 -11.12
C LYS A 177 19.19 12.68 -12.39
N GLU A 178 20.44 13.04 -12.71
CA GLU A 178 21.18 12.50 -13.85
C GLU A 178 21.40 10.99 -13.70
N THR A 179 21.70 10.52 -12.49
CA THR A 179 21.83 9.10 -12.17
C THR A 179 20.54 8.34 -12.46
N LEU A 180 19.38 8.87 -12.02
CA LEU A 180 18.09 8.28 -12.33
C LEU A 180 17.79 8.29 -13.83
N GLN A 181 18.08 9.39 -14.53
CA GLN A 181 17.94 9.47 -15.99
C GLN A 181 18.80 8.43 -16.72
N SER A 182 20.01 8.15 -16.23
CA SER A 182 20.87 7.10 -16.77
C SER A 182 20.25 5.72 -16.57
N LEU A 183 19.75 5.42 -15.37
CA LEU A 183 19.05 4.16 -15.08
C LEU A 183 17.83 3.94 -15.97
N VAL A 184 17.04 5.00 -16.25
CA VAL A 184 15.85 4.93 -17.10
C VAL A 184 16.17 4.45 -18.52
N LYS A 185 17.32 4.85 -19.10
CA LYS A 185 17.71 4.47 -20.47
C LYS A 185 17.83 2.95 -20.67
N ASP A 186 18.07 2.23 -19.58
CA ASP A 186 18.33 0.79 -19.57
C ASP A 186 17.24 -0.02 -18.87
N ALA A 187 16.18 0.65 -18.39
CA ALA A 187 15.03 0.03 -17.77
C ALA A 187 14.05 -0.53 -18.81
N ASP A 188 13.32 -1.57 -18.43
CA ASP A 188 12.21 -2.12 -19.22
C ASP A 188 10.85 -1.74 -18.62
N VAL A 189 10.83 -1.47 -17.31
CA VAL A 189 9.67 -1.00 -16.55
C VAL A 189 10.08 0.18 -15.67
N PHE A 190 9.28 1.26 -15.68
CA PHE A 190 9.34 2.34 -14.71
C PHE A 190 8.06 2.32 -13.87
N LEU A 191 8.17 2.11 -12.57
CA LEU A 191 7.03 1.92 -11.68
C LEU A 191 6.96 3.06 -10.65
N GLN A 192 5.80 3.71 -10.51
CA GLN A 192 5.60 4.80 -9.56
C GLN A 192 4.20 4.81 -8.94
N ALA A 193 4.11 5.35 -7.72
CA ALA A 193 2.88 5.47 -6.94
C ALA A 193 2.80 6.83 -6.21
N TYR A 194 3.46 7.85 -6.75
CA TYR A 194 3.31 9.22 -6.27
C TYR A 194 2.00 9.82 -6.78
N ARG A 195 1.61 10.96 -6.21
CA ARG A 195 0.48 11.74 -6.71
C ARG A 195 0.61 11.98 -8.22
N PRO A 196 -0.51 12.07 -8.97
CA PRO A 196 -0.48 12.46 -10.37
C PRO A 196 0.38 13.71 -10.59
N GLY A 197 1.26 13.65 -11.59
CA GLY A 197 2.20 14.73 -11.91
C GLY A 197 3.39 14.89 -10.96
N GLY A 198 3.47 14.13 -9.85
CA GLY A 198 4.52 14.26 -8.83
C GLY A 198 5.94 14.07 -9.37
N LEU A 199 6.14 13.04 -10.20
CA LEU A 199 7.41 12.79 -10.88
C LEU A 199 7.53 13.53 -12.22
N GLN A 200 6.40 13.90 -12.84
CA GLN A 200 6.40 14.66 -14.10
C GLN A 200 7.05 16.04 -13.92
N GLY A 201 6.78 16.72 -12.81
CA GLY A 201 7.46 17.98 -12.46
C GLY A 201 8.98 17.85 -12.29
N LEU A 202 9.49 16.62 -12.15
CA LEU A 202 10.91 16.30 -12.08
C LEU A 202 11.48 15.78 -13.41
N GLY A 203 10.66 15.66 -14.46
CA GLY A 203 11.06 15.16 -15.78
C GLY A 203 10.94 13.64 -15.95
N PHE A 204 10.22 12.96 -15.06
CA PHE A 204 9.99 11.51 -15.10
C PHE A 204 8.51 11.16 -15.28
N GLY A 205 7.78 11.95 -16.07
CA GLY A 205 6.42 11.63 -16.50
C GLY A 205 6.41 10.51 -17.55
N PRO A 206 5.23 9.92 -17.84
CA PRO A 206 5.15 8.76 -18.72
C PRO A 206 5.65 9.07 -20.13
N GLU A 207 5.27 10.21 -20.71
CA GLU A 207 5.73 10.60 -22.05
C GLU A 207 7.23 10.95 -22.07
N GLU A 208 7.77 11.61 -21.03
CA GLU A 208 9.21 11.90 -20.92
C GLU A 208 10.05 10.62 -20.80
N VAL A 209 9.60 9.68 -19.97
CA VAL A 209 10.27 8.38 -19.78
C VAL A 209 10.18 7.53 -21.05
N ALA A 210 9.04 7.52 -21.74
CA ALA A 210 8.90 6.83 -23.03
C ALA A 210 9.78 7.43 -24.14
N LYS A 211 10.01 8.75 -24.13
CA LYS A 211 10.98 9.40 -25.03
C LYS A 211 12.42 9.03 -24.70
N ALA A 212 12.76 8.98 -23.41
CA ALA A 212 14.11 8.60 -22.97
C ALA A 212 14.41 7.12 -23.23
N ARG A 213 13.39 6.26 -23.17
CA ARG A 213 13.49 4.83 -23.42
C ARG A 213 12.29 4.32 -24.24
N PRO A 214 12.35 4.37 -25.59
CA PRO A 214 11.32 3.76 -26.43
C PRO A 214 11.20 2.26 -26.17
N GLY A 215 9.97 1.77 -26.03
CA GLY A 215 9.68 0.36 -25.69
C GLY A 215 9.54 0.09 -24.20
N ILE A 216 9.51 1.12 -23.35
CA ILE A 216 9.31 0.99 -21.89
C ILE A 216 7.84 0.77 -21.52
N VAL A 217 7.62 0.07 -20.41
CA VAL A 217 6.33 0.01 -19.73
C VAL A 217 6.36 0.92 -18.50
N TYR A 218 5.44 1.86 -18.41
CA TYR A 218 5.30 2.79 -17.28
C TYR A 218 4.12 2.35 -16.40
N GLY A 219 4.39 1.90 -15.17
CA GLY A 219 3.36 1.52 -14.20
C GLY A 219 3.00 2.71 -13.31
N THR A 220 1.72 3.08 -13.28
CA THR A 220 1.19 4.21 -12.51
C THR A 220 0.11 3.70 -11.56
N LEU A 221 0.31 3.94 -10.27
CA LEU A 221 -0.66 3.65 -9.22
C LEU A 221 -1.20 4.94 -8.60
N SER A 222 -2.51 5.05 -8.43
CA SER A 222 -3.15 6.15 -7.69
C SER A 222 -4.12 5.64 -6.62
N ALA A 223 -4.47 6.48 -5.65
CA ALA A 223 -5.45 6.11 -4.64
C ALA A 223 -6.88 6.11 -5.21
N TYR A 224 -7.32 7.25 -5.74
CA TYR A 224 -8.71 7.46 -6.17
C TYR A 224 -8.95 7.27 -7.67
N GLY A 225 -7.92 6.93 -8.45
CA GLY A 225 -8.02 6.81 -9.90
C GLY A 225 -7.57 8.05 -10.65
N PHE A 226 -7.72 8.00 -11.97
CA PHE A 226 -7.16 8.98 -12.91
C PHE A 226 -8.20 10.00 -13.41
N SER A 227 -9.42 9.91 -12.88
CA SER A 227 -10.57 10.73 -13.25
C SER A 227 -11.40 11.08 -12.00
N GLY A 228 -12.30 12.04 -12.15
CA GLY A 228 -13.20 12.47 -11.09
C GLY A 228 -12.61 13.41 -10.04
N ALA A 229 -13.47 13.86 -9.14
CA ALA A 229 -13.18 14.96 -8.22
C ALA A 229 -12.03 14.70 -7.24
N LEU A 230 -11.74 13.44 -6.92
CA LEU A 230 -10.69 13.06 -5.96
C LEU A 230 -9.41 12.55 -6.64
N LYS A 231 -9.27 12.62 -7.96
CA LYS A 231 -8.12 12.04 -8.69
C LYS A 231 -6.74 12.51 -8.19
N ASP A 232 -6.66 13.76 -7.74
CA ASP A 232 -5.41 14.38 -7.25
C ASP A 232 -5.28 14.33 -5.72
N ALA A 233 -6.27 13.75 -5.03
CA ALA A 233 -6.28 13.65 -3.58
C ALA A 233 -5.36 12.53 -3.08
N LYS A 234 -4.82 12.72 -1.87
CA LYS A 234 -4.02 11.71 -1.19
C LYS A 234 -4.93 10.67 -0.54
N GLY A 235 -4.57 9.40 -0.66
CA GLY A 235 -5.35 8.30 -0.11
C GLY A 235 -4.48 7.15 0.37
N PHE A 236 -5.08 6.32 1.22
CA PHE A 236 -4.55 5.07 1.73
C PHE A 236 -5.69 4.06 1.67
N ASP A 237 -5.37 2.77 1.63
CA ASP A 237 -6.36 1.69 1.61
C ASP A 237 -7.44 1.88 2.69
N SER A 238 -7.05 2.05 3.95
CA SER A 238 -8.02 2.30 5.03
C SER A 238 -8.95 3.50 4.83
N LEU A 239 -8.50 4.55 4.12
CA LEU A 239 -9.38 5.68 3.75
C LEU A 239 -10.34 5.26 2.64
N LEU A 240 -9.86 4.53 1.63
CA LEU A 240 -10.73 3.98 0.58
C LEU A 240 -11.78 3.02 1.16
N GLN A 241 -11.43 2.16 2.12
CA GLN A 241 -12.40 1.33 2.82
C GLN A 241 -13.50 2.17 3.50
N ALA A 242 -13.13 3.32 4.09
CA ALA A 242 -14.05 4.21 4.78
C ALA A 242 -14.94 5.03 3.83
N ILE A 243 -14.36 5.66 2.79
CA ILE A 243 -15.13 6.45 1.81
C ILE A 243 -15.96 5.57 0.88
N GLY A 244 -15.49 4.35 0.59
CA GLY A 244 -16.17 3.37 -0.26
C GLY A 244 -17.15 2.47 0.49
N GLY A 245 -17.27 2.64 1.81
CA GLY A 245 -18.29 2.06 2.67
C GLY A 245 -18.12 0.62 3.14
N MET A 246 -16.94 0.03 2.93
CA MET A 246 -16.61 -1.30 3.44
C MET A 246 -16.71 -1.40 4.96
N ASN A 247 -16.26 -0.36 5.68
CA ASN A 247 -16.30 -0.34 7.15
C ASN A 247 -17.72 -0.38 7.71
N VAL A 248 -18.67 0.28 7.04
CA VAL A 248 -20.08 0.32 7.45
C VAL A 248 -20.75 -1.01 7.13
N ALA A 249 -20.51 -1.54 5.93
CA ALA A 249 -21.08 -2.81 5.50
C ALA A 249 -20.67 -3.97 6.41
N GLU A 250 -19.38 -4.07 6.76
CA GLU A 250 -18.87 -5.09 7.68
C GLU A 250 -19.51 -4.96 9.07
N ALA A 251 -19.57 -3.74 9.62
CA ALA A 251 -20.17 -3.51 10.93
C ALA A 251 -21.67 -3.87 10.95
N GLN A 252 -22.39 -3.57 9.86
CA GLN A 252 -23.80 -3.90 9.73
C GLN A 252 -24.02 -5.41 9.60
N ALA A 253 -23.20 -6.11 8.79
CA ALA A 253 -23.28 -7.56 8.67
C ALA A 253 -23.05 -8.26 10.02
N TYR A 254 -22.02 -7.85 10.78
CA TYR A 254 -21.77 -8.42 12.10
C TYR A 254 -22.90 -8.14 13.09
N LYS A 255 -23.46 -6.93 13.06
CA LYS A 255 -24.61 -6.57 13.88
C LYS A 255 -25.83 -7.45 13.57
N ASP A 256 -26.12 -7.66 12.29
CA ASP A 256 -27.26 -8.48 11.86
C ASP A 256 -27.08 -9.94 12.28
N TYR A 257 -25.88 -10.50 12.14
CA TYR A 257 -25.54 -11.83 12.64
C TYR A 257 -25.78 -11.97 14.15
N VAL A 258 -25.30 -11.01 14.94
CA VAL A 258 -25.41 -11.05 16.41
C VAL A 258 -26.87 -10.94 16.85
N LEU A 259 -27.65 -10.05 16.23
CA LEU A 259 -29.09 -9.93 16.52
C LEU A 259 -29.86 -11.19 16.14
N ALA A 260 -29.56 -11.79 14.98
CA ALA A 260 -30.18 -13.04 14.54
C ALA A 260 -29.90 -14.22 15.49
N ASN A 261 -28.79 -14.17 16.23
CA ASN A 261 -28.37 -15.18 17.18
C ASN A 261 -28.63 -14.76 18.66
N GLY A 262 -29.52 -13.79 18.90
CA GLY A 262 -29.98 -13.39 20.24
C GLY A 262 -28.97 -12.60 21.07
N GLY A 263 -27.90 -12.11 20.45
CA GLY A 263 -26.87 -11.30 21.12
C GLY A 263 -27.23 -9.83 21.27
N ASN A 264 -26.44 -9.12 22.09
CA ASN A 264 -26.58 -7.69 22.34
C ASN A 264 -25.54 -6.88 21.54
N VAL A 265 -25.99 -5.80 20.90
CA VAL A 265 -25.18 -4.93 20.04
C VAL A 265 -24.98 -3.52 20.60
N ASN A 266 -25.46 -3.23 21.82
CA ASN A 266 -25.42 -1.90 22.42
C ASN A 266 -24.00 -1.36 22.62
N ASP A 267 -23.03 -2.26 22.85
CA ASP A 267 -21.62 -1.90 23.10
C ASP A 267 -20.72 -2.07 21.87
N PHE A 268 -21.31 -2.29 20.68
CA PHE A 268 -20.50 -2.52 19.49
C PHE A 268 -19.79 -1.24 19.06
N PRO A 269 -18.50 -1.32 18.71
CA PRO A 269 -17.82 -0.21 18.07
C PRO A 269 -18.52 0.09 16.75
N PRO A 270 -18.82 1.36 16.42
CA PRO A 270 -19.70 1.70 15.31
C PRO A 270 -19.13 1.23 13.98
N HIS A 271 -17.85 1.49 13.68
CA HIS A 271 -17.17 1.10 12.44
C HIS A 271 -15.68 0.85 12.68
N ARG A 272 -15.07 -0.08 11.94
CA ARG A 272 -13.62 -0.34 11.97
C ARG A 272 -13.11 -0.62 10.57
N SER A 273 -11.86 -0.27 10.29
CA SER A 273 -11.18 -0.79 9.10
C SER A 273 -11.00 -2.30 9.23
N LEU A 274 -11.03 -2.96 8.08
CA LEU A 274 -10.74 -4.37 7.95
C LEU A 274 -9.35 -4.69 8.57
N PRO A 275 -9.13 -5.93 9.05
CA PRO A 275 -7.86 -6.32 9.66
C PRO A 275 -6.72 -6.46 8.64
N MET A 276 -6.98 -6.23 7.35
CA MET A 276 -6.03 -6.31 6.25
C MET A 276 -6.14 -5.10 5.32
N GLN A 277 -5.04 -4.77 4.64
CA GLN A 277 -5.02 -3.79 3.54
C GLN A 277 -5.27 -4.53 2.21
N ALA A 278 -6.47 -5.08 2.06
CA ALA A 278 -6.82 -5.90 0.91
C ALA A 278 -6.75 -5.13 -0.42
N LEU A 279 -7.10 -3.84 -0.42
CA LEU A 279 -7.06 -3.00 -1.61
C LEU A 279 -5.61 -2.76 -2.03
N ASP A 280 -4.71 -2.47 -1.09
CA ASP A 280 -3.29 -2.27 -1.39
C ASP A 280 -2.68 -3.52 -2.02
N HIS A 281 -2.90 -4.69 -1.41
CA HIS A 281 -2.37 -5.96 -1.94
C HIS A 281 -2.96 -6.30 -3.30
N ALA A 282 -4.29 -6.28 -3.45
CA ALA A 282 -4.94 -6.60 -4.71
C ALA A 282 -4.53 -5.63 -5.83
N THR A 283 -4.45 -4.33 -5.54
CA THR A 283 -4.00 -3.30 -6.49
C THR A 283 -2.55 -3.52 -6.90
N GLY A 284 -1.67 -3.90 -5.97
CA GLY A 284 -0.28 -4.24 -6.28
C GLY A 284 -0.17 -5.43 -7.24
N TYR A 285 -0.96 -6.49 -7.03
CA TYR A 285 -1.00 -7.65 -7.94
C TYR A 285 -1.60 -7.31 -9.30
N LEU A 286 -2.68 -6.53 -9.34
CA LEU A 286 -3.30 -6.05 -10.57
C LEU A 286 -2.33 -5.17 -11.39
N LEU A 287 -1.51 -4.35 -10.73
CA LEU A 287 -0.49 -3.55 -11.39
C LEU A 287 0.64 -4.42 -11.97
N ALA A 288 1.10 -5.43 -11.22
CA ALA A 288 2.06 -6.40 -11.74
C ALA A 288 1.49 -7.15 -12.97
N PHE A 289 0.23 -7.60 -12.90
CA PHE A 289 -0.47 -8.23 -14.01
C PHE A 289 -0.55 -7.32 -15.25
N GLY A 290 -0.92 -6.04 -15.05
CA GLY A 290 -0.99 -5.07 -16.14
C GLY A 290 0.38 -4.78 -16.75
N ILE A 291 1.44 -4.69 -15.94
CA ILE A 291 2.82 -4.52 -16.40
C ILE A 291 3.27 -5.71 -17.24
N ILE A 292 3.03 -6.93 -16.77
CA ILE A 292 3.37 -8.16 -17.52
C ILE A 292 2.59 -8.19 -18.84
N SER A 293 1.30 -7.84 -18.82
CA SER A 293 0.47 -7.76 -20.02
C SER A 293 0.99 -6.72 -21.02
N ALA A 294 1.40 -5.54 -20.54
CA ALA A 294 2.00 -4.50 -21.35
C ALA A 294 3.37 -4.92 -21.91
N LEU A 295 4.19 -5.63 -21.13
CA LEU A 295 5.46 -6.20 -21.61
C LEU A 295 5.21 -7.18 -22.77
N CYS A 296 4.18 -8.04 -22.67
CA CYS A 296 3.78 -8.90 -23.79
C CYS A 296 3.43 -8.09 -25.03
N ARG A 297 2.70 -6.98 -24.88
CA ARG A 297 2.38 -6.07 -26.01
C ARG A 297 3.64 -5.42 -26.61
N THR A 298 4.65 -5.08 -25.80
CA THR A 298 5.93 -4.59 -26.37
C THR A 298 6.60 -5.63 -27.28
N ILE A 299 6.39 -6.92 -27.03
CA ILE A 299 6.95 -8.02 -27.84
C ILE A 299 6.10 -8.26 -29.10
N THR A 300 4.77 -8.33 -28.95
CA THR A 300 3.86 -8.70 -30.04
C THR A 300 3.50 -7.52 -30.95
N GLU A 301 3.42 -6.31 -30.41
CA GLU A 301 2.94 -5.10 -31.10
C GLU A 301 4.05 -4.04 -31.23
N GLY A 302 5.03 -4.02 -30.32
CA GLY A 302 5.96 -2.90 -30.17
C GLY A 302 5.31 -1.73 -29.42
N GLY A 303 6.00 -0.60 -29.35
CA GLY A 303 5.54 0.58 -28.63
C GLY A 303 5.93 0.63 -27.15
N SER A 304 5.74 1.82 -26.56
CA SER A 304 5.78 2.07 -25.12
C SER A 304 4.36 2.11 -24.58
N TYR A 305 4.13 1.61 -23.37
CA TYR A 305 2.80 1.54 -22.75
C TYR A 305 2.80 2.12 -21.36
N GLU A 306 1.66 2.66 -20.94
CA GLU A 306 1.38 2.99 -19.55
C GLU A 306 0.28 2.09 -19.01
N VAL A 307 0.47 1.60 -17.79
CA VAL A 307 -0.48 0.78 -17.04
C VAL A 307 -1.02 1.61 -15.88
N HIS A 308 -2.34 1.73 -15.81
CA HIS A 308 -3.08 2.49 -14.80
C HIS A 308 -3.84 1.53 -13.89
N VAL A 309 -3.58 1.60 -12.59
CA VAL A 309 -4.34 0.88 -11.56
C VAL A 309 -4.63 1.86 -10.41
N SER A 310 -5.77 1.71 -9.74
CA SER A 310 -6.08 2.51 -8.55
C SER A 310 -6.78 1.73 -7.46
N LEU A 311 -6.56 2.15 -6.20
CA LEU A 311 -7.27 1.56 -5.06
C LEU A 311 -8.78 1.71 -5.19
N GLY A 312 -9.26 2.84 -5.75
CA GLY A 312 -10.68 3.09 -6.01
C GLY A 312 -11.28 2.11 -7.02
N ALA A 313 -10.62 1.87 -8.15
CA ALA A 313 -11.08 0.88 -9.13
C ALA A 313 -11.05 -0.54 -8.55
N THR A 314 -9.99 -0.90 -7.81
CA THR A 314 -9.90 -2.17 -7.09
C THR A 314 -11.02 -2.31 -6.05
N LEU A 315 -11.39 -1.24 -5.34
CA LEU A 315 -12.50 -1.23 -4.41
C LEU A 315 -13.83 -1.56 -5.12
N HIS A 316 -14.11 -0.90 -6.25
CA HIS A 316 -15.32 -1.20 -7.03
C HIS A 316 -15.32 -2.65 -7.52
N TRP A 317 -14.17 -3.15 -8.00
CA TRP A 317 -14.02 -4.53 -8.42
C TRP A 317 -14.25 -5.53 -7.27
N VAL A 318 -13.62 -5.33 -6.12
CA VAL A 318 -13.84 -6.19 -4.93
C VAL A 318 -15.30 -6.18 -4.51
N ARG A 319 -15.97 -5.02 -4.51
CA ARG A 319 -17.41 -4.94 -4.23
C ARG A 319 -18.25 -5.71 -5.25
N SER A 320 -17.84 -5.75 -6.52
CA SER A 320 -18.56 -6.46 -7.59
C SER A 320 -18.52 -7.99 -7.45
N LEU A 321 -17.58 -8.54 -6.66
CA LEU A 321 -17.51 -9.98 -6.38
C LEU A 321 -18.63 -10.48 -5.46
N GLY A 322 -19.39 -9.57 -4.86
CA GLY A 322 -20.45 -9.90 -3.91
C GLY A 322 -19.94 -10.15 -2.49
N TYR A 323 -20.86 -10.52 -1.60
CA TYR A 323 -20.60 -10.76 -0.18
C TYR A 323 -21.18 -12.10 0.24
N LEU A 324 -20.56 -12.71 1.25
CA LEU A 324 -21.16 -13.81 1.98
C LEU A 324 -22.33 -13.29 2.82
N SER A 325 -23.33 -14.14 3.05
CA SER A 325 -24.38 -13.83 4.03
C SER A 325 -23.77 -13.69 5.44
N PRO A 326 -24.35 -12.89 6.36
CA PRO A 326 -23.81 -12.77 7.71
C PRO A 326 -23.68 -14.11 8.46
N GLU A 327 -24.65 -15.03 8.28
CA GLU A 327 -24.58 -16.39 8.85
C GLU A 327 -23.36 -17.14 8.29
N GLU A 328 -23.18 -17.14 6.97
CA GLU A 328 -22.04 -17.81 6.33
C GLU A 328 -20.71 -17.21 6.79
N ALA A 329 -20.61 -15.87 6.83
CA ALA A 329 -19.38 -15.17 7.15
C ALA A 329 -18.92 -15.38 8.61
N TYR A 330 -19.85 -15.37 9.58
CA TYR A 330 -19.49 -15.34 11.01
C TYR A 330 -19.72 -16.65 11.76
N LYS A 331 -20.53 -17.57 11.23
CA LYS A 331 -20.74 -18.89 11.83
C LYS A 331 -19.96 -19.99 11.12
N ASN A 332 -20.02 -19.99 9.79
CA ASN A 332 -19.40 -21.03 8.96
C ASN A 332 -18.01 -20.61 8.46
N GLY A 333 -17.68 -19.32 8.55
CA GLY A 333 -16.38 -18.80 8.20
C GLY A 333 -15.29 -19.44 9.04
N GLU A 334 -14.22 -19.88 8.36
CA GLU A 334 -13.04 -20.39 9.03
C GLU A 334 -12.51 -19.34 10.01
N PRO A 335 -12.20 -19.72 11.26
CA PRO A 335 -11.61 -18.79 12.19
C PRO A 335 -10.29 -18.28 11.62
N LEU A 336 -9.92 -17.04 11.97
CA LEU A 336 -8.56 -16.58 11.69
C LEU A 336 -7.59 -17.65 12.20
N PRO A 337 -6.58 -18.05 11.40
CA PRO A 337 -5.60 -19.02 11.85
C PRO A 337 -5.04 -18.54 13.19
N PRO A 338 -4.91 -19.45 14.18
CA PRO A 338 -4.39 -19.06 15.47
C PRO A 338 -3.07 -18.32 15.29
N ARG A 339 -2.81 -17.29 16.12
CA ARG A 339 -1.60 -16.45 16.01
C ARG A 339 -0.29 -17.25 16.01
N GLY A 340 -0.32 -18.52 16.42
CA GLY A 340 0.69 -19.51 16.08
C GLY A 340 0.11 -20.56 15.14
N VAL A 341 0.40 -20.44 13.85
CA VAL A 341 0.36 -21.61 12.97
C VAL A 341 1.48 -22.54 13.48
N PRO A 342 1.23 -23.84 13.68
CA PRO A 342 2.33 -24.78 13.91
C PRO A 342 3.34 -24.58 12.79
N LEU A 343 4.59 -24.26 13.16
CA LEU A 343 5.63 -24.12 12.15
C LEU A 343 5.66 -25.42 11.34
N ASP A 344 5.79 -25.28 10.02
CA ASP A 344 6.06 -26.44 9.16
C ASP A 344 7.20 -27.27 9.79
N THR A 345 7.18 -28.59 9.64
CA THR A 345 8.14 -29.46 10.35
C THR A 345 9.58 -29.07 10.05
N GLU A 346 9.84 -28.58 8.83
CA GLU A 346 11.12 -28.01 8.44
C GLU A 346 11.46 -26.77 9.30
N VAL A 347 10.56 -25.79 9.37
CA VAL A 347 10.76 -24.53 10.10
C VAL A 347 10.77 -24.72 11.61
N ALA A 348 9.99 -25.66 12.13
CA ALA A 348 9.92 -26.01 13.55
C ALA A 348 11.29 -26.48 14.07
N GLY A 349 11.99 -27.30 13.28
CA GLY A 349 13.35 -27.77 13.58
C GLY A 349 14.38 -26.64 13.68
N PHE A 350 14.10 -25.51 13.03
CA PHE A 350 14.90 -24.30 13.12
C PHE A 350 14.38 -23.31 14.16
N SER A 351 13.35 -23.59 14.95
CA SER A 351 12.82 -22.61 15.91
C SER A 351 13.45 -22.70 17.30
N THR A 352 13.38 -21.61 18.06
CA THR A 352 13.70 -21.55 19.49
C THR A 352 12.71 -20.66 20.20
N LYS A 353 12.36 -21.01 21.44
CA LYS A 353 11.58 -20.12 22.30
C LYS A 353 12.55 -19.19 23.02
N ILE A 354 12.23 -17.89 23.02
CA ILE A 354 12.95 -16.88 23.79
C ILE A 354 11.95 -16.08 24.61
N GLU A 355 12.35 -15.68 25.82
CA GLU A 355 11.58 -14.77 26.65
C GLU A 355 11.92 -13.33 26.23
N GLN A 356 10.92 -12.60 25.73
CA GLN A 356 11.05 -11.19 25.40
C GLN A 356 10.38 -10.37 26.49
N ALA A 357 11.14 -9.44 27.09
CA ALA A 357 10.57 -8.39 27.92
C ALA A 357 9.87 -7.37 27.01
N VAL A 358 8.60 -7.06 27.30
CA VAL A 358 7.92 -5.95 26.63
C VAL A 358 8.45 -4.65 27.23
N PRO A 359 8.81 -3.62 26.43
CA PRO A 359 9.17 -2.31 26.97
C PRO A 359 8.05 -1.79 27.87
N ASP A 360 8.41 -1.20 29.02
CA ASP A 360 7.47 -0.72 30.02
C ASP A 360 6.40 0.17 29.39
N ALA A 361 5.19 -0.39 29.22
CA ALA A 361 3.99 0.38 28.89
C ALA A 361 3.48 1.10 30.14
N GLY A 362 4.35 1.89 30.80
CA GLY A 362 3.98 2.76 31.92
C GLY A 362 3.38 2.07 33.16
N VAL A 363 3.61 0.77 33.36
CA VAL A 363 3.10 0.05 34.54
C VAL A 363 4.19 -0.04 35.62
N GLN A 364 3.86 0.35 36.85
CA GLN A 364 4.73 0.31 38.03
C GLN A 364 5.11 -1.11 38.51
N SER A 365 4.76 -2.17 37.77
CA SER A 365 4.80 -3.56 38.25
C SER A 365 5.96 -4.42 37.72
N GLY A 366 6.99 -3.83 37.12
CA GLY A 366 8.15 -4.56 36.58
C GLY A 366 7.93 -5.21 35.21
N PRO A 367 9.00 -5.74 34.58
CA PRO A 367 8.96 -6.20 33.20
C PRO A 367 8.05 -7.44 33.04
N VAL A 368 7.13 -7.37 32.08
CA VAL A 368 6.33 -8.52 31.65
C VAL A 368 7.11 -9.29 30.58
N TYR A 369 7.40 -10.56 30.86
CA TYR A 369 8.06 -11.46 29.92
C TYR A 369 7.03 -12.28 29.14
N HIS A 370 7.20 -12.35 27.83
CA HIS A 370 6.42 -13.23 26.96
C HIS A 370 7.32 -14.22 26.24
N ASN A 371 6.84 -15.46 26.14
CA ASN A 371 7.47 -16.47 25.30
C ASN A 371 7.16 -16.16 23.82
N ILE A 372 8.18 -15.78 23.06
CA ILE A 372 8.10 -15.67 21.61
C ILE A 372 8.87 -16.82 20.95
N THR A 373 8.38 -17.26 19.80
CA THR A 373 9.07 -18.26 18.98
C THR A 373 9.89 -17.52 17.94
N ALA A 374 11.20 -17.59 18.07
CA ALA A 374 12.14 -17.09 17.07
C ALA A 374 12.56 -18.23 16.15
N ILE A 375 12.74 -17.96 14.87
CA ILE A 375 13.45 -18.89 13.98
C ILE A 375 14.94 -18.68 14.23
N ARG A 376 15.64 -19.73 14.68
CA ARG A 376 17.10 -19.79 14.76
C ARG A 376 17.61 -19.38 13.39
N HIS A 377 18.39 -18.32 13.40
CA HIS A 377 19.10 -17.87 12.21
C HIS A 377 19.86 -19.07 11.63
N ALA A 378 19.96 -19.17 10.30
CA ALA A 378 20.76 -20.23 9.64
C ALA A 378 22.27 -20.18 10.02
N ALA A 379 22.68 -19.20 10.82
CA ALA A 379 24.03 -19.04 11.31
C ALA A 379 24.20 -19.81 12.63
N VAL A 380 25.09 -20.78 12.64
CA VAL A 380 25.55 -21.43 13.87
C VAL A 380 26.69 -20.57 14.40
N MET A 381 26.45 -19.71 15.40
CA MET A 381 27.42 -18.68 15.83
C MET A 381 28.81 -19.20 16.22
N SER A 382 28.92 -20.48 16.60
CA SER A 382 30.22 -21.14 16.88
C SER A 382 30.97 -21.63 15.63
N LYS A 383 30.31 -21.68 14.47
CA LYS A 383 30.85 -22.16 13.18
C LYS A 383 30.82 -21.08 12.09
N THR A 384 29.81 -20.23 12.11
CA THR A 384 29.66 -19.06 11.25
C THR A 384 30.47 -17.94 11.88
N LYS A 385 31.57 -17.53 11.24
CA LYS A 385 32.31 -16.33 11.67
C LYS A 385 31.30 -15.18 11.84
N VAL A 386 31.33 -14.50 12.99
CA VAL A 386 30.66 -13.23 13.16
C VAL A 386 31.35 -12.24 12.23
N CYS A 387 30.84 -12.13 11.00
CA CYS A 387 31.09 -10.98 10.18
C CYS A 387 30.21 -9.88 10.76
N ILE A 388 30.81 -8.80 11.24
CA ILE A 388 30.08 -7.54 11.43
C ILE A 388 29.63 -7.15 10.02
N GLY A 389 28.41 -7.54 9.67
CA GLY A 389 27.75 -7.23 8.41
C GLY A 389 26.73 -6.10 8.62
N GLU A 390 26.30 -5.51 7.52
CA GLU A 390 25.23 -4.52 7.54
C GLU A 390 23.89 -5.16 7.91
N ALA A 391 23.03 -4.40 8.60
CA ALA A 391 21.70 -4.83 9.03
C ALA A 391 20.87 -5.42 7.86
N PRO A 392 19.95 -6.37 8.12
CA PRO A 392 19.10 -6.93 7.07
C PRO A 392 18.32 -5.82 6.36
N MET A 393 18.56 -5.69 5.05
CA MET A 393 18.00 -4.71 4.10
C MET A 393 17.86 -3.26 4.61
N ARG A 394 18.87 -2.45 4.33
CA ARG A 394 18.73 -0.98 4.34
C ARG A 394 18.17 -0.47 3.02
N LEU A 395 17.53 0.70 3.02
CA LEU A 395 17.01 1.33 1.80
C LEU A 395 18.10 1.92 0.89
N ASP A 396 19.35 1.93 1.35
CA ASP A 396 20.56 2.42 0.66
C ASP A 396 21.61 1.33 0.46
N ALA A 397 21.23 0.05 0.53
CA ALA A 397 22.17 -1.06 0.56
C ALA A 397 22.93 -1.30 -0.76
N HIS A 398 22.50 -0.70 -1.87
CA HIS A 398 23.07 -0.95 -3.19
C HIS A 398 23.36 0.36 -3.95
N LEU A 399 24.39 0.31 -4.79
CA LEU A 399 24.68 1.37 -5.74
C LEU A 399 23.56 1.50 -6.79
N PRO A 400 23.27 2.73 -7.27
CA PRO A 400 22.25 2.99 -8.28
C PRO A 400 22.74 2.62 -9.69
N VAL A 401 23.05 1.34 -9.91
CA VAL A 401 23.55 0.81 -11.19
C VAL A 401 22.81 -0.48 -11.55
N TRP A 402 22.66 -0.76 -12.85
CA TRP A 402 22.12 -2.05 -13.31
C TRP A 402 23.15 -3.17 -13.17
N LEU A 403 22.70 -4.36 -12.80
CA LEU A 403 23.53 -5.55 -12.95
C LEU A 403 23.66 -5.91 -14.43
N LYS A 404 24.70 -6.65 -14.78
CA LYS A 404 24.86 -7.20 -16.13
C LYS A 404 23.64 -8.10 -16.42
N ARG A 405 23.02 -7.95 -17.60
CA ARG A 405 21.95 -8.87 -18.02
C ARG A 405 22.54 -10.29 -18.11
N PRO A 406 21.80 -11.31 -17.64
CA PRO A 406 22.24 -12.70 -17.74
C PRO A 406 22.49 -13.13 -19.18
#